data_AF-A0A944WBF7-F1
#
_entry.id   AF-A0A944WBF7-F1
#
_cell.length_a   1.000
_cell.length_b   1.000
_cell.length_c   1.000
_cell.angle_alpha   90.00
_cell.angle_beta   90.00
_cell.angle_gamma   90.00
#
_symmetry.space_group_name_H-M   'P 1'
#
loop_
_entity.id
_entity.type
_entity.pdbx_description
1 polymer ?
#
loop_
_entity_poly.entity_id
_entity_poly.type
_entity_poly.pdbx_seq_one_letter_code
_entity_poly.pdbx_strand_id
1 'polypeptide(L)'
;YCLINALVIGGRYLYFGYSFPNTYYAKVSPEFFYNLKLGLGYALDFVSAQPWVIPVVLMVLWWSVRLLRGQGHDETGARYLSSPEMTTASLATICLLALVCPVLTGGDHFDYARFFQPMWPLLGLVGVTTYRRLSMGQRFASALAPKRTVFLLALLGGTILFAQDPTWLSLLQTRGHNTQMRHDFTLAIRGRLLGDMLNGFMLARELNVDVGLVEPPAAMSLGTLTTGGVGYTYAGRKLDMLGLNNASMAHSGGDRRGNKNHAAFNKDIFFELMPDLFAPQFSAGSEQIPEQAANIFPFNFSFWQKSLLHLDQDQRFVGAYVPVAITLFVQDATTKKQSIRIITAWMRKEVLATIRLRTSSYRIQVIAT
;
A
#
# COMPACT_ATOMS: atom_id res chain seq x y z
N TYR A 1 -28.30 -9.18 -4.83
CA TYR A 1 -26.96 -9.47 -4.28
C TYR A 1 -26.18 -10.45 -5.17
N CYS A 2 -26.67 -11.65 -5.46
CA CYS A 2 -25.97 -12.63 -6.32
C CYS A 2 -25.66 -12.09 -7.73
N LEU A 3 -26.61 -11.38 -8.36
CA LEU A 3 -26.38 -10.74 -9.66
C LEU A 3 -25.25 -9.70 -9.64
N ILE A 4 -25.19 -8.86 -8.60
CA ILE A 4 -24.13 -7.85 -8.44
C ILE A 4 -22.78 -8.54 -8.27
N ASN A 5 -22.70 -9.56 -7.42
CA ASN A 5 -21.47 -10.34 -7.24
C ASN A 5 -21.06 -11.06 -8.54
N ALA A 6 -22.01 -11.65 -9.26
CA ALA A 6 -21.75 -12.29 -10.55
C ALA A 6 -21.24 -11.29 -11.60
N LEU A 7 -21.82 -10.08 -11.66
CA LEU A 7 -21.36 -9.01 -12.54
C LEU A 7 -19.95 -8.52 -12.15
N VAL A 8 -19.67 -8.36 -10.86
CA VAL A 8 -18.34 -7.95 -10.38
C VAL A 8 -17.31 -9.05 -10.68
N ILE A 9 -17.60 -10.31 -10.34
CA ILE A 9 -16.69 -11.44 -10.58
C ILE A 9 -16.49 -11.66 -12.08
N GLY A 10 -17.55 -11.62 -12.88
CA GLY A 10 -17.51 -11.77 -14.33
C GLY A 10 -16.72 -10.63 -14.99
N GLY A 11 -17.02 -9.38 -14.62
CA GLY A 11 -16.27 -8.22 -15.11
C GLY A 11 -14.79 -8.27 -14.75
N ARG A 12 -14.46 -8.72 -13.53
CA ARG A 12 -13.07 -8.95 -13.12
C ARG A 12 -12.40 -10.04 -13.93
N TYR A 13 -13.06 -11.18 -14.13
CA TYR A 13 -12.53 -12.27 -14.92
C TYR A 13 -12.26 -11.83 -16.37
N LEU A 14 -13.20 -11.11 -16.99
CA LEU A 14 -13.04 -10.59 -18.36
C LEU A 14 -11.90 -9.57 -18.47
N TYR A 15 -11.73 -8.70 -17.47
CA TYR A 15 -10.71 -7.64 -17.51
C TYR A 15 -9.31 -8.13 -17.09
N PHE A 16 -9.21 -8.93 -16.02
CA PHE A 16 -7.94 -9.35 -15.42
C PHE A 16 -7.55 -10.79 -15.74
N GLY A 17 -8.47 -11.63 -16.24
CA GLY A 17 -8.27 -13.08 -16.38
C GLY A 17 -8.47 -13.87 -15.08
N TYR A 18 -8.86 -13.23 -13.97
CA TYR A 18 -9.00 -13.85 -12.66
C TYR A 18 -10.26 -13.38 -11.93
N SER A 19 -10.96 -14.32 -11.30
CA SER A 19 -12.22 -14.06 -10.57
C SER A 19 -12.04 -13.28 -9.27
N PHE A 20 -10.84 -13.33 -8.67
CA PHE A 20 -10.57 -12.76 -7.34
C PHE A 20 -9.73 -11.47 -7.40
N PRO A 21 -9.82 -10.59 -6.39
CA PRO A 21 -9.18 -9.27 -6.33
C PRO A 21 -7.67 -9.24 -6.53
N ASN A 22 -6.97 -10.34 -6.24
CA ASN A 22 -5.53 -10.41 -6.26
C ASN A 22 -5.04 -11.33 -7.38
N THR A 23 -5.04 -10.81 -8.61
CA THR A 23 -4.56 -11.49 -9.85
C THR A 23 -3.23 -12.22 -9.66
N TYR A 24 -2.35 -11.67 -8.83
CA TYR A 24 -1.00 -12.18 -8.63
C TYR A 24 -0.82 -12.95 -7.32
N TYR A 25 -1.77 -12.91 -6.38
CA TYR A 25 -1.61 -13.52 -5.05
C TYR A 25 -0.29 -13.18 -4.31
N ALA A 26 0.43 -12.13 -4.70
CA ALA A 26 1.72 -11.73 -4.11
C ALA A 26 1.65 -11.38 -2.62
N LYS A 27 0.44 -11.04 -2.16
CA LYS A 27 0.13 -10.59 -0.80
C LYS A 27 -0.61 -11.64 0.04
N VAL A 28 -0.46 -12.92 -0.29
CA VAL A 28 -1.03 -13.99 0.55
C VAL A 28 -0.02 -14.40 1.62
N SER A 29 -0.56 -14.54 2.83
CA SER A 29 0.17 -15.10 3.96
C SER A 29 0.24 -16.63 3.87
N PRO A 30 1.22 -17.25 4.52
CA PRO A 30 1.44 -18.69 4.45
C PRO A 30 0.32 -19.50 5.13
N GLU A 31 -0.26 -18.98 6.22
CA GLU A 31 -1.24 -19.72 7.03
C GLU A 31 -2.31 -18.82 7.63
N PHE A 32 -3.49 -19.41 7.91
CA PHE A 32 -4.62 -18.72 8.53
C PHE A 32 -4.29 -18.16 9.92
N PHE A 33 -3.61 -18.93 10.77
CA PHE A 33 -3.24 -18.48 12.12
C PHE A 33 -2.23 -17.33 12.09
N TYR A 34 -1.34 -17.31 11.11
CA TYR A 34 -0.42 -16.18 10.90
C TYR A 34 -1.18 -14.91 10.56
N ASN A 35 -2.16 -14.99 9.66
CA ASN A 35 -3.07 -13.88 9.40
C ASN A 35 -3.80 -13.45 10.66
N LEU A 36 -4.40 -14.38 11.40
CA LEU A 36 -5.13 -14.04 12.61
C LEU A 36 -4.25 -13.28 13.61
N LYS A 37 -3.01 -13.74 13.84
CA LYS A 37 -2.05 -13.07 14.73
C LYS A 37 -1.76 -11.63 14.28
N LEU A 38 -1.40 -11.43 13.01
CA LEU A 38 -1.09 -10.09 12.48
C LEU A 38 -2.34 -9.19 12.47
N GLY A 39 -3.49 -9.76 12.13
CA GLY A 39 -4.76 -9.03 12.08
C GLY A 39 -5.25 -8.61 13.45
N LEU A 40 -5.06 -9.44 14.49
CA LEU A 40 -5.32 -9.08 15.87
C LEU A 40 -4.37 -7.97 16.34
N GLY A 41 -3.08 -8.05 16.02
CA GLY A 41 -2.13 -6.96 16.30
C GLY A 41 -2.60 -5.63 15.69
N TYR A 42 -2.94 -5.65 14.40
CA TYR A 42 -3.46 -4.48 13.69
C TYR A 42 -4.79 -3.95 14.27
N ALA A 43 -5.69 -4.83 14.74
CA ALA A 43 -6.91 -4.42 15.42
C ALA A 43 -6.65 -3.82 16.81
N LEU A 44 -5.67 -4.35 17.56
CA LEU A 44 -5.26 -3.80 18.84
C LEU A 44 -4.63 -2.43 18.68
N ASP A 45 -3.80 -2.22 17.65
CA ASP A 45 -3.23 -0.91 17.33
C ASP A 45 -4.34 0.09 16.99
N PHE A 46 -5.34 -0.33 16.21
CA PHE A 46 -6.52 0.49 15.91
C PHE A 46 -7.30 0.86 17.18
N VAL A 47 -7.60 -0.10 18.06
CA VAL A 47 -8.32 0.17 19.32
C VAL A 47 -7.50 1.04 20.26
N SER A 48 -6.19 0.86 20.31
CA SER A 48 -5.28 1.67 21.13
C SER A 48 -5.24 3.11 20.64
N ALA A 49 -5.24 3.31 19.32
CA ALA A 49 -5.37 4.64 18.72
C ALA A 49 -6.78 5.22 18.89
N GLN A 50 -7.82 4.37 18.96
CA GLN A 50 -9.23 4.77 18.96
C GLN A 50 -10.06 4.10 20.08
N PRO A 51 -9.82 4.40 21.38
CA PRO A 51 -10.46 3.64 22.47
C PRO A 51 -12.00 3.73 22.49
N TRP A 52 -12.56 4.82 21.96
CA TRP A 52 -14.01 5.01 21.83
C TRP A 52 -14.68 3.96 20.92
N VAL A 53 -13.92 3.26 20.08
CA VAL A 53 -14.43 2.18 19.24
C VAL A 53 -14.93 1.00 20.09
N ILE A 54 -14.35 0.78 21.28
CA ILE A 54 -14.71 -0.34 22.17
C ILE A 54 -16.21 -0.37 22.47
N PRO A 55 -16.85 0.68 23.04
CA PRO A 55 -18.29 0.65 23.30
C PRO A 55 -19.12 0.48 22.02
N VAL A 56 -18.67 1.00 20.87
CA VAL A 56 -19.40 0.84 19.59
C VAL A 56 -19.33 -0.60 19.08
N VAL A 57 -18.16 -1.25 19.19
CA VAL A 57 -18.00 -2.67 18.85
C VAL A 57 -18.87 -3.55 19.75
N LEU A 58 -18.96 -3.23 21.05
CA LEU A 58 -19.87 -3.94 21.96
C LEU A 58 -21.34 -3.78 21.56
N MET A 59 -21.76 -2.57 21.14
CA MET A 59 -23.12 -2.35 20.61
C MET A 59 -23.35 -3.13 19.31
N VAL A 60 -22.37 -3.16 18.41
CA VAL A 60 -22.42 -3.94 17.17
C VAL A 60 -22.60 -5.43 17.48
N LEU A 61 -21.77 -5.99 18.37
CA LEU A 61 -21.86 -7.37 18.80
C LEU A 61 -23.22 -7.70 19.41
N TRP A 62 -23.73 -6.84 20.30
CA TRP A 62 -25.04 -7.01 20.92
C TRP A 62 -26.16 -7.12 19.88
N TRP A 63 -26.20 -6.20 18.92
CA TRP A 63 -27.19 -6.22 17.84
C TRP A 63 -27.05 -7.43 16.91
N SER A 64 -25.83 -7.80 16.54
CA SER A 64 -25.59 -8.99 15.72
C SER A 64 -26.02 -10.28 16.42
N VAL A 65 -25.77 -10.41 17.72
CA VAL A 65 -26.26 -11.55 18.52
C VAL A 65 -27.80 -11.57 18.56
N ARG A 66 -28.46 -10.41 18.69
CA ARG A 66 -29.94 -10.35 18.63
C ARG A 66 -30.49 -10.78 17.28
N LEU A 67 -29.80 -10.47 16.18
CA LEU A 67 -30.18 -10.94 14.84
C LEU A 67 -30.07 -12.46 14.74
N LEU A 68 -28.92 -13.03 15.12
CA LEU A 68 -28.65 -14.46 15.02
C LEU A 68 -29.55 -15.30 15.92
N ARG A 69 -29.88 -14.79 17.11
CA ARG A 69 -30.79 -15.48 18.04
C ARG A 69 -32.24 -15.45 17.60
N GLY A 70 -32.60 -14.71 16.54
CA GLY A 70 -33.96 -14.67 16.00
C GLY A 70 -35.03 -14.15 16.98
N GLN A 71 -34.61 -13.51 18.08
CA GLN A 71 -35.38 -13.23 19.30
C GLN A 71 -35.83 -14.48 20.11
N GLY A 72 -35.74 -14.35 21.44
CA GLY A 72 -36.08 -15.40 22.40
C GLY A 72 -37.59 -15.64 22.52
N HIS A 73 -37.94 -16.87 22.92
CA HIS A 73 -39.28 -17.21 23.37
C HIS A 73 -39.57 -16.51 24.70
N ASP A 74 -40.68 -15.78 24.75
CA ASP A 74 -41.34 -15.39 25.99
C ASP A 74 -42.67 -16.14 26.09
N GLU A 75 -43.33 -16.12 27.24
CA GLU A 75 -44.57 -16.88 27.51
C GLU A 75 -45.72 -16.57 26.52
N THR A 76 -45.61 -15.49 25.74
CA THR A 76 -46.57 -15.03 24.73
C THR A 76 -46.25 -15.42 23.28
N GLY A 77 -45.21 -16.23 23.03
CA GLY A 77 -44.83 -16.75 21.69
C GLY A 77 -43.60 -16.10 21.06
N ALA A 78 -43.30 -16.47 19.81
CA ALA A 78 -42.14 -15.97 19.07
C ALA A 78 -42.26 -14.47 18.80
N ARG A 79 -41.46 -13.68 19.51
CA ARG A 79 -41.29 -12.26 19.22
C ARG A 79 -40.30 -12.17 18.07
N TYR A 80 -40.61 -11.38 17.03
CA TYR A 80 -39.67 -11.05 15.96
C TYR A 80 -39.14 -9.63 16.15
N LEU A 81 -37.90 -9.36 15.71
CA LEU A 81 -37.35 -8.01 15.67
C LEU A 81 -38.29 -7.13 14.85
N SER A 82 -38.67 -5.97 15.39
CA SER A 82 -39.43 -5.01 14.58
C SER A 82 -38.61 -4.58 13.37
N SER A 83 -39.25 -4.17 12.26
CA SER A 83 -38.53 -3.77 11.04
C SER A 83 -37.36 -2.78 11.28
N PRO A 84 -37.49 -1.76 12.15
CA PRO A 84 -36.37 -0.91 12.56
C PRO A 84 -35.25 -1.65 13.31
N GLU A 85 -35.57 -2.60 14.19
CA GLU A 85 -34.56 -3.42 14.88
C GLU A 85 -33.82 -4.32 13.91
N MET A 86 -34.55 -4.96 13.01
CA MET A 86 -33.96 -5.82 12.00
C MET A 86 -33.01 -5.01 11.10
N THR A 87 -33.36 -3.76 10.80
CA THR A 87 -32.49 -2.84 10.05
C THR A 87 -31.22 -2.51 10.83
N THR A 88 -31.32 -2.07 12.09
CA THR A 88 -30.15 -1.78 12.93
C THR A 88 -29.28 -3.03 13.14
N ALA A 89 -29.90 -4.19 13.36
CA ALA A 89 -29.20 -5.45 13.57
C ALA A 89 -28.50 -5.97 12.30
N SER A 90 -29.11 -5.75 11.13
CA SER A 90 -28.48 -6.03 9.84
C SER A 90 -27.28 -5.10 9.59
N LEU A 91 -27.43 -3.79 9.85
CA LEU A 91 -26.32 -2.83 9.75
C LEU A 91 -25.18 -3.18 10.70
N ALA A 92 -25.48 -3.51 11.96
CA ALA A 92 -24.49 -3.97 12.92
C ALA A 92 -23.76 -5.23 12.43
N THR A 93 -24.48 -6.19 11.85
CA THR A 93 -23.86 -7.40 11.30
C THR A 93 -22.95 -7.10 10.11
N ILE A 94 -23.32 -6.16 9.24
CA ILE A 94 -22.44 -5.67 8.17
C ILE A 94 -21.18 -5.03 8.77
N CYS A 95 -21.31 -4.19 9.81
CA CYS A 95 -20.16 -3.61 10.52
C CYS A 95 -19.26 -4.69 11.13
N LEU A 96 -19.85 -5.71 11.76
CA LEU A 96 -19.10 -6.82 12.37
C LEU A 96 -18.30 -7.58 11.32
N LEU A 97 -18.92 -7.92 10.19
CA LEU A 97 -18.22 -8.57 9.08
C LEU A 97 -17.09 -7.69 8.54
N ALA A 98 -17.34 -6.39 8.40
CA ALA A 98 -16.33 -5.43 7.97
C ALA A 98 -15.15 -5.29 8.96
N LEU A 99 -15.41 -5.36 10.27
CA LEU A 99 -14.37 -5.37 11.32
C LEU A 99 -13.56 -6.66 11.33
N VAL A 100 -14.21 -7.79 11.07
CA VAL A 100 -13.56 -9.11 11.05
C VAL A 100 -12.69 -9.29 9.80
N CYS A 101 -13.07 -8.74 8.66
CA CYS A 101 -12.32 -8.87 7.40
C CYS A 101 -10.82 -8.49 7.51
N PRO A 102 -10.44 -7.31 8.03
CA PRO A 102 -9.03 -6.98 8.28
C PRO A 102 -8.34 -7.98 9.19
N VAL A 103 -9.02 -8.49 10.23
CA VAL A 103 -8.43 -9.47 11.15
C VAL A 103 -8.15 -10.80 10.43
N LEU A 104 -9.11 -11.32 9.66
CA LEU A 104 -8.96 -12.57 8.92
C LEU A 104 -7.95 -12.49 7.78
N THR A 105 -7.79 -11.32 7.18
CA THR A 105 -6.79 -11.07 6.12
C THR A 105 -5.43 -10.67 6.68
N GLY A 106 -5.33 -10.47 8.00
CA GLY A 106 -4.12 -10.17 8.77
C GLY A 106 -3.71 -8.70 8.86
N GLY A 107 -4.61 -7.77 8.54
CA GLY A 107 -4.39 -6.33 8.63
C GLY A 107 -3.46 -5.77 7.56
N ASP A 108 -2.92 -4.59 7.86
CA ASP A 108 -1.92 -3.91 7.04
C ASP A 108 -0.81 -3.33 7.94
N HIS A 109 0.26 -2.86 7.34
CA HIS A 109 1.39 -2.23 8.05
C HIS A 109 1.47 -0.72 7.81
N PHE A 110 0.53 -0.16 7.03
CA PHE A 110 0.42 1.27 6.83
C PHE A 110 -0.32 1.93 7.99
N ASP A 111 0.03 3.18 8.26
CA ASP A 111 -0.55 3.98 9.33
C ASP A 111 -2.07 4.20 9.18
N TYR A 112 -2.65 4.79 10.22
CA TYR A 112 -4.03 5.27 10.27
C TYR A 112 -5.13 4.21 10.25
N ALA A 113 -4.76 2.94 10.45
CA ALA A 113 -5.74 1.86 10.50
C ALA A 113 -6.67 1.87 9.28
N ARG A 114 -6.14 2.18 8.09
CA ARG A 114 -6.91 2.51 6.88
C ARG A 114 -7.95 1.46 6.47
N PHE A 115 -7.73 0.19 6.77
CA PHE A 115 -8.73 -0.86 6.52
C PHE A 115 -9.98 -0.75 7.41
N PHE A 116 -9.87 -0.11 8.58
CA PHE A 116 -10.98 0.16 9.49
C PHE A 116 -11.68 1.50 9.22
N GLN A 117 -11.14 2.39 8.39
CA GLN A 117 -11.77 3.70 8.14
C GLN A 117 -13.09 3.64 7.36
N PRO A 118 -13.26 2.81 6.31
CA PRO A 118 -14.50 2.80 5.51
C PRO A 118 -15.77 2.46 6.29
N MET A 119 -15.65 1.79 7.44
CA MET A 119 -16.80 1.41 8.27
C MET A 119 -17.20 2.49 9.28
N TRP A 120 -16.43 3.56 9.46
CA TRP A 120 -16.73 4.60 10.46
C TRP A 120 -18.14 5.19 10.37
N PRO A 121 -18.65 5.55 9.17
CA PRO A 121 -20.02 6.08 9.06
C PRO A 121 -21.07 5.06 9.52
N LEU A 122 -20.84 3.78 9.25
CA LEU A 122 -21.76 2.70 9.62
C LEU A 122 -21.73 2.42 11.13
N LEU A 123 -20.54 2.42 11.75
CA LEU A 123 -20.38 2.33 13.20
C LEU A 123 -21.12 3.47 13.91
N GLY A 124 -20.97 4.70 13.39
CA GLY A 124 -21.71 5.87 13.88
C GLY A 124 -23.22 5.73 13.76
N LEU A 125 -23.70 5.25 12.61
CA LEU A 125 -25.13 5.04 12.36
C LEU A 125 -25.73 3.98 13.31
N VAL A 126 -25.02 2.88 13.56
CA VAL A 126 -25.42 1.87 14.55
C VAL A 126 -25.48 2.50 15.95
N GLY A 127 -24.49 3.28 16.34
CA GLY A 127 -24.48 4.00 17.62
C GLY A 127 -25.69 4.95 17.78
N VAL A 128 -25.95 5.79 16.78
CA VAL A 128 -27.06 6.77 16.79
C VAL A 128 -28.41 6.06 16.83
N THR A 129 -28.63 5.03 16.01
CA THR A 129 -29.90 4.29 15.99
C THR A 129 -30.14 3.53 17.29
N THR A 130 -29.09 2.94 17.87
CA THR A 130 -29.13 2.28 19.18
C THR A 130 -29.50 3.26 20.28
N TYR A 131 -28.79 4.39 20.36
CA TYR A 131 -29.06 5.41 21.37
C TYR A 131 -30.47 5.97 21.23
N ARG A 132 -30.92 6.31 20.01
CA ARG A 132 -32.28 6.80 19.76
C ARG A 132 -33.31 5.83 20.31
N ARG A 133 -33.11 4.52 20.11
CA ARG A 133 -34.01 3.49 20.64
C ARG A 133 -34.00 3.45 22.16
N LEU A 134 -32.83 3.41 22.79
CA LEU A 134 -32.72 3.35 24.25
C LEU A 134 -33.29 4.60 24.91
N SER A 135 -33.09 5.78 24.29
CA SER A 135 -33.57 7.07 24.81
C SER A 135 -35.07 7.33 24.57
N MET A 136 -35.66 6.80 23.48
CA MET A 136 -37.10 6.92 23.21
C MET A 136 -37.93 5.78 23.83
N GLY A 137 -37.31 4.66 24.21
CA GLY A 137 -37.98 3.54 24.88
C GLY A 137 -38.36 3.82 26.34
N GLN A 138 -37.85 4.90 26.93
CA GLN A 138 -38.31 5.42 28.20
C GLN A 138 -39.25 6.62 27.97
N ARG A 139 -40.18 6.88 28.90
CA ARG A 139 -41.16 8.00 28.93
C ARG A 139 -40.54 9.43 28.90
N PHE A 140 -39.30 9.56 28.43
CA PHE A 140 -38.54 10.80 28.20
C PHE A 140 -38.72 11.36 26.77
N ALA A 141 -39.88 11.11 26.15
CA ALA A 141 -40.30 11.77 24.91
C ALA A 141 -40.73 13.22 25.22
N SER A 142 -39.77 14.05 25.62
CA SER A 142 -39.98 15.50 25.81
C SER A 142 -39.37 16.28 24.63
N ALA A 143 -39.73 17.55 24.51
CA ALA A 143 -39.32 18.52 23.48
C ALA A 143 -37.79 18.66 23.22
N LEU A 144 -36.96 17.90 23.95
CA LEU A 144 -35.50 17.83 23.81
C LEU A 144 -35.01 16.80 22.78
N ALA A 145 -35.89 15.99 22.19
CA ALA A 145 -35.51 14.98 21.18
C ALA A 145 -34.67 15.51 20.00
N PRO A 146 -34.97 16.69 19.40
CA PRO A 146 -34.15 17.24 18.32
C PRO A 146 -32.76 17.64 18.82
N LYS A 147 -32.69 18.28 20.00
CA LYS A 147 -31.42 18.70 20.61
C LYS A 147 -30.52 17.51 20.94
N ARG A 148 -31.09 16.40 21.37
CA ARG A 148 -30.36 15.14 21.63
C ARG A 148 -29.80 14.53 20.35
N THR A 149 -30.58 14.48 19.27
CA THR A 149 -30.08 14.01 17.96
C THR A 149 -28.97 14.90 17.44
N VAL A 150 -29.11 16.22 17.53
CA VAL A 150 -28.05 17.17 17.16
C VAL A 150 -26.81 16.96 18.02
N PHE A 151 -26.95 16.77 19.34
CA PHE A 151 -25.83 16.46 20.23
C PHE A 151 -25.12 15.17 19.85
N LEU A 152 -25.84 14.10 19.49
CA LEU A 152 -25.23 12.84 19.03
C LEU A 152 -24.54 12.97 17.68
N LEU A 153 -25.13 13.72 16.75
CA LEU A 153 -24.51 14.00 15.47
C LEU A 153 -23.25 14.86 15.65
N ALA A 154 -23.28 15.81 16.58
CA ALA A 154 -22.11 16.61 16.96
C ALA A 154 -21.06 15.77 17.67
N LEU A 155 -21.45 14.82 18.54
CA LEU A 155 -20.55 13.88 19.19
C LEU A 155 -19.93 12.94 18.16
N LEU A 156 -20.72 12.37 17.25
CA LEU A 156 -20.24 11.51 16.17
C LEU A 156 -19.32 12.28 15.22
N GLY A 157 -19.73 13.46 14.79
CA GLY A 157 -18.92 14.37 13.98
C GLY A 157 -17.62 14.75 14.70
N GLY A 158 -17.69 15.03 16.00
CA GLY A 158 -16.52 15.27 16.86
C GLY A 158 -15.60 14.07 16.92
N THR A 159 -16.12 12.85 17.12
CA THR A 159 -15.29 11.63 17.11
C THR A 159 -14.63 11.41 15.75
N ILE A 160 -15.35 11.63 14.64
CA ILE A 160 -14.74 11.55 13.31
C ILE A 160 -13.64 12.59 13.17
N LEU A 161 -13.87 13.83 13.61
CA LEU A 161 -12.91 14.93 13.46
C LEU A 161 -11.66 14.78 14.33
N PHE A 162 -11.81 14.30 15.56
CA PHE A 162 -10.77 14.35 16.60
C PHE A 162 -10.19 13.00 16.98
N ALA A 163 -10.83 11.90 16.62
CA ALA A 163 -10.38 10.63 17.15
C ALA A 163 -9.16 10.08 16.39
N GLN A 164 -9.02 10.34 15.08
CA GLN A 164 -7.82 9.93 14.34
C GLN A 164 -6.55 10.63 14.83
N ASP A 165 -5.41 9.95 14.78
CA ASP A 165 -4.10 10.58 14.87
C ASP A 165 -3.36 10.47 13.52
N PRO A 166 -3.03 11.59 12.84
CA PRO A 166 -3.42 12.95 13.17
C PRO A 166 -4.91 13.16 12.90
N THR A 167 -5.48 14.11 13.62
CA THR A 167 -6.90 14.45 13.51
C THR A 167 -7.26 14.91 12.10
N TRP A 168 -8.51 14.73 11.69
CA TRP A 168 -8.99 15.24 10.40
C TRP A 168 -8.85 16.76 10.31
N LEU A 169 -8.98 17.46 11.44
CA LEU A 169 -8.72 18.91 11.49
C LEU A 169 -7.26 19.23 11.17
N SER A 170 -6.31 18.47 11.72
CA SER A 170 -4.89 18.61 11.39
C SER A 170 -4.63 18.33 9.91
N LEU A 171 -5.27 17.30 9.35
CA LEU A 171 -5.17 16.98 7.92
C LEU A 171 -5.70 18.11 7.04
N LEU A 172 -6.85 18.69 7.40
CA LEU A 172 -7.47 19.82 6.70
C LEU A 172 -6.63 21.10 6.80
N GLN A 173 -6.17 21.45 8.01
CA GLN A 173 -5.38 22.66 8.26
C GLN A 173 -4.00 22.59 7.59
N THR A 174 -3.35 21.44 7.67
CA THR A 174 -2.02 21.26 7.07
C THR A 174 -2.09 20.94 5.58
N ARG A 175 -3.28 20.70 5.02
CA ARG A 175 -3.46 20.11 3.67
C ARG A 175 -2.58 18.87 3.50
N GLY A 176 -2.49 18.07 4.57
CA GLY A 176 -1.61 16.90 4.68
C GLY A 176 -0.10 17.19 4.79
N HIS A 177 0.37 18.44 4.73
CA HIS A 177 1.81 18.78 4.62
C HIS A 177 2.66 18.48 5.86
N ASN A 178 2.07 18.36 7.05
CA ASN A 178 2.79 18.04 8.29
C ASN A 178 2.35 16.69 8.87
N THR A 179 1.95 15.76 8.01
CA THR A 179 1.43 14.45 8.40
C THR A 179 2.20 13.34 7.71
N GLN A 180 2.11 12.09 8.20
CA GLN A 180 2.73 10.96 7.49
C GLN A 180 2.15 10.77 6.08
N MET A 181 0.95 11.29 5.77
CA MET A 181 0.45 11.27 4.38
C MET A 181 1.34 12.07 3.41
N ARG A 182 1.99 13.15 3.85
CA ARG A 182 2.96 13.85 3.00
C ARG A 182 4.09 12.92 2.61
N HIS A 183 4.52 12.03 3.50
CA HIS A 183 5.54 11.05 3.17
C HIS A 183 5.07 10.17 2.02
N ASP A 184 3.86 9.59 2.10
CA ASP A 184 3.29 8.74 1.05
C ASP A 184 3.14 9.48 -0.30
N PHE A 185 2.61 10.70 -0.30
CA PHE A 185 2.53 11.51 -1.52
C PHE A 185 3.90 11.87 -2.07
N THR A 186 4.85 12.18 -1.19
CA THR A 186 6.24 12.49 -1.59
C THR A 186 6.90 11.27 -2.19
N LEU A 187 6.68 10.06 -1.66
CA LEU A 187 7.15 8.81 -2.24
C LEU A 187 6.59 8.63 -3.66
N ALA A 188 5.28 8.88 -3.86
CA ALA A 188 4.66 8.79 -5.17
C ALA A 188 5.23 9.82 -6.17
N ILE A 189 5.39 11.08 -5.75
CA ILE A 189 5.99 12.14 -6.59
C ILE A 189 7.43 11.80 -6.93
N ARG A 190 8.25 11.43 -5.94
CA ARG A 190 9.65 11.04 -6.15
C ARG A 190 9.77 9.83 -7.06
N GLY A 191 8.86 8.85 -6.93
CA GLY A 191 8.80 7.71 -7.83
C GLY A 191 8.54 8.12 -9.29
N ARG A 192 7.59 9.04 -9.53
CA ARG A 192 7.31 9.53 -10.89
C ARG A 192 8.52 10.25 -11.49
N LEU A 193 9.11 11.17 -10.70
CA LEU A 193 10.33 11.87 -11.08
C LEU A 193 11.47 10.89 -11.39
N LEU A 194 11.63 9.83 -10.59
CA LEU A 194 12.61 8.79 -10.84
C LEU A 194 12.39 8.10 -12.20
N GLY A 195 11.15 7.75 -12.53
CA GLY A 195 10.83 7.19 -13.85
C GLY A 195 11.13 8.14 -14.99
N ASP A 196 10.81 9.43 -14.85
CA ASP A 196 11.11 10.45 -15.86
C ASP A 196 12.62 10.63 -16.05
N MET A 197 13.40 10.65 -14.96
CA MET A 197 14.85 10.74 -15.02
C MET A 197 15.48 9.49 -15.65
N LEU A 198 14.96 8.30 -15.35
CA LEU A 198 15.41 7.06 -15.99
C LEU A 198 15.10 7.07 -17.49
N ASN A 199 13.91 7.55 -17.91
CA ASN A 199 13.60 7.74 -19.33
C ASN A 199 14.57 8.73 -19.99
N GLY A 200 14.87 9.86 -19.32
CA GLY A 200 15.85 10.83 -19.79
C GLY A 200 17.26 10.25 -19.94
N PHE A 201 17.67 9.40 -19.00
CA PHE A 201 18.92 8.63 -19.12
C PHE A 201 18.91 7.70 -20.33
N MET A 202 17.83 6.95 -20.56
CA MET A 202 17.73 6.04 -21.72
C MET A 202 17.79 6.81 -23.04
N LEU A 203 17.06 7.91 -23.17
CA LEU A 203 17.09 8.76 -24.35
C LEU A 203 18.49 9.35 -24.58
N ALA A 204 19.13 9.85 -23.52
CA ALA A 204 20.50 10.36 -23.61
C ALA A 204 21.48 9.26 -24.02
N ARG A 205 21.31 8.02 -23.56
CA ARG A 205 22.11 6.88 -24.00
C ARG A 205 21.92 6.62 -25.49
N GLU A 206 20.68 6.55 -25.97
CA GLU A 206 20.34 6.31 -27.38
C GLU A 206 20.95 7.35 -28.32
N LEU A 207 20.83 8.64 -27.98
CA LEU A 207 21.42 9.73 -28.76
C LEU A 207 22.97 9.71 -28.79
N ASN A 208 23.61 8.94 -27.91
CA ASN A 208 25.06 8.80 -27.82
C ASN A 208 25.57 7.44 -28.35
N VAL A 209 24.71 6.63 -28.98
CA VAL A 209 25.10 5.43 -29.74
C VAL A 209 25.67 5.87 -31.09
N ASP A 210 26.83 5.34 -31.49
CA ASP A 210 27.41 5.64 -32.81
C ASP A 210 26.43 5.21 -33.91
N VAL A 211 26.20 6.11 -34.87
CA VAL A 211 25.13 6.12 -35.91
C VAL A 211 25.22 4.94 -36.92
N GLY A 212 25.97 3.88 -36.61
CA GLY A 212 26.28 2.79 -37.53
C GLY A 212 25.47 1.51 -37.39
N LEU A 213 24.79 1.24 -36.26
CA LEU A 213 24.21 -0.08 -36.01
C LEU A 213 22.93 -0.03 -35.14
N VAL A 214 21.87 -0.63 -35.70
CA VAL A 214 20.72 -1.25 -35.02
C VAL A 214 19.64 -0.30 -34.49
N GLU A 215 18.39 -0.77 -34.58
CA GLU A 215 17.18 -0.19 -34.01
C GLU A 215 17.42 0.42 -32.61
N PRO A 216 16.69 1.49 -32.24
CA PRO A 216 16.85 2.12 -30.93
C PRO A 216 16.79 1.05 -29.83
N PRO A 217 17.84 0.92 -28.99
CA PRO A 217 17.93 -0.19 -28.06
C PRO A 217 16.72 -0.18 -27.14
N ALA A 218 15.99 -1.30 -27.10
CA ALA A 218 14.83 -1.47 -26.24
C ALA A 218 15.11 -0.91 -24.83
N ALA A 219 14.15 -0.16 -24.30
CA ALA A 219 14.26 0.46 -22.99
C ALA A 219 14.61 -0.61 -21.94
N MET A 220 15.61 -0.31 -21.09
CA MET A 220 16.11 -1.24 -20.08
C MET A 220 14.97 -1.77 -19.21
N SER A 221 15.04 -3.05 -18.88
CA SER A 221 14.19 -3.66 -17.87
C SER A 221 14.57 -3.14 -16.48
N LEU A 222 13.55 -2.85 -15.68
CA LEU A 222 13.68 -2.22 -14.38
C LEU A 222 13.08 -3.10 -13.28
N GLY A 223 13.93 -3.65 -12.42
CA GLY A 223 13.56 -4.36 -11.22
C GLY A 223 13.27 -3.40 -10.08
N THR A 224 12.03 -3.37 -9.58
CA THR A 224 11.62 -2.47 -8.48
C THR A 224 11.07 -3.26 -7.30
N LEU A 225 11.35 -2.78 -6.08
CA LEU A 225 10.74 -3.30 -4.85
C LEU A 225 9.48 -2.56 -4.45
N THR A 226 9.41 -1.28 -4.84
CA THR A 226 8.26 -0.40 -4.60
C THR A 226 7.91 0.28 -5.91
N THR A 227 7.15 -0.41 -6.76
CA THR A 227 6.81 0.06 -8.11
C THR A 227 6.14 1.45 -8.08
N GLY A 228 5.25 1.70 -7.12
CA GLY A 228 4.78 3.04 -6.73
C GLY A 228 4.62 4.05 -7.88
N GLY A 229 5.20 5.24 -7.71
CA GLY A 229 5.18 6.31 -8.72
C GLY A 229 5.96 6.00 -9.99
N VAL A 230 7.08 5.27 -9.90
CA VAL A 230 7.92 4.93 -11.07
C VAL A 230 7.17 4.05 -12.07
N GLY A 231 6.22 3.25 -11.57
CA GLY A 231 5.31 2.45 -12.38
C GLY A 231 4.49 3.24 -13.39
N TYR A 232 4.18 4.50 -13.09
CA TYR A 232 3.35 5.37 -13.93
C TYR A 232 4.13 6.10 -15.02
N THR A 233 5.42 6.37 -14.81
CA THR A 233 6.20 7.23 -15.72
C THR A 233 7.28 6.47 -16.47
N TYR A 234 7.89 5.43 -15.89
CA TYR A 234 8.93 4.68 -16.59
C TYR A 234 8.35 3.93 -17.79
N ALA A 235 8.94 4.17 -18.97
CA ALA A 235 8.46 3.65 -20.25
C ALA A 235 8.94 2.22 -20.52
N GLY A 236 10.07 1.80 -19.95
CA GLY A 236 10.61 0.46 -20.12
C GLY A 236 9.85 -0.63 -19.37
N ARG A 237 10.29 -1.89 -19.56
CA ARG A 237 9.70 -3.05 -18.91
C ARG A 237 9.91 -2.95 -17.40
N LYS A 238 8.81 -2.95 -16.63
CA LYS A 238 8.83 -2.88 -15.16
C LYS A 238 8.61 -4.25 -14.56
N LEU A 239 9.52 -4.66 -13.69
CA LEU A 239 9.51 -5.95 -13.03
C LEU A 239 9.39 -5.72 -11.53
N ASP A 240 8.21 -5.95 -10.97
CA ASP A 240 8.00 -5.89 -9.52
C ASP A 240 8.57 -7.16 -8.88
N MET A 241 9.65 -6.99 -8.11
CA MET A 241 10.36 -8.10 -7.49
C MET A 241 9.61 -8.68 -6.28
N LEU A 242 8.47 -8.10 -5.90
CA LEU A 242 7.56 -8.62 -4.88
C LEU A 242 6.28 -9.20 -5.49
N GLY A 243 6.21 -9.31 -6.82
CA GLY A 243 5.14 -10.04 -7.50
C GLY A 243 3.85 -9.26 -7.74
N LEU A 244 3.81 -7.92 -7.60
CA LEU A 244 2.55 -7.19 -7.89
C LEU A 244 2.20 -7.12 -9.38
N ASN A 245 3.15 -7.35 -10.28
CA ASN A 245 2.93 -7.33 -11.73
C ASN A 245 3.59 -8.50 -12.48
N ASN A 246 4.13 -9.49 -11.75
CA ASN A 246 4.88 -10.60 -12.32
C ASN A 246 4.36 -11.92 -11.75
N ALA A 247 3.65 -12.70 -12.58
CA ALA A 247 3.01 -13.95 -12.15
C ALA A 247 4.01 -15.00 -11.68
N SER A 248 5.17 -15.13 -12.33
CA SER A 248 6.21 -16.06 -11.92
C SER A 248 6.66 -15.75 -10.49
N MET A 249 7.02 -14.49 -10.21
CA MET A 249 7.41 -14.05 -8.86
C MET A 249 6.30 -14.27 -7.85
N ALA A 250 5.07 -13.90 -8.23
CA ALA A 250 3.94 -13.89 -7.31
C ALA A 250 3.38 -15.28 -6.98
N HIS A 251 3.53 -16.24 -7.89
CA HIS A 251 3.15 -17.64 -7.72
C HIS A 251 4.35 -18.53 -7.35
N SER A 252 5.52 -17.92 -7.12
CA SER A 252 6.68 -18.65 -6.65
C SER A 252 6.37 -19.37 -5.33
N GLY A 253 6.84 -20.60 -5.23
CA GLY A 253 6.86 -21.33 -3.96
C GLY A 253 7.85 -20.71 -2.99
N GLY A 254 7.67 -20.98 -1.69
CA GLY A 254 8.58 -20.50 -0.65
C GLY A 254 7.85 -20.11 0.62
N ASP A 255 8.62 -19.87 1.69
CA ASP A 255 8.09 -19.35 2.94
C ASP A 255 7.75 -17.86 2.78
N ARG A 256 6.46 -17.53 2.93
CA ARG A 256 5.96 -16.14 2.87
C ARG A 256 5.84 -15.49 4.25
N ARG A 257 6.50 -16.04 5.28
CA ARG A 257 6.64 -15.42 6.60
C ARG A 257 7.62 -14.24 6.52
N GLY A 258 7.45 -13.30 7.45
CA GLY A 258 8.28 -12.10 7.53
C GLY A 258 7.47 -10.83 7.23
N ASN A 259 8.05 -9.92 6.46
CA ASN A 259 7.43 -8.64 6.16
C ASN A 259 6.16 -8.85 5.33
N LYS A 260 5.00 -8.70 5.98
CA LYS A 260 3.71 -8.94 5.35
C LYS A 260 3.61 -8.12 4.06
N ASN A 261 3.07 -8.73 3.00
CA ASN A 261 2.94 -8.16 1.66
C ASN A 261 4.28 -7.93 0.91
N HIS A 262 5.42 -8.33 1.48
CA HIS A 262 6.77 -8.15 0.91
C HIS A 262 7.60 -9.44 0.95
N ALA A 263 6.95 -10.60 1.11
CA ALA A 263 7.61 -11.90 1.30
C ALA A 263 7.52 -12.82 0.07
N ALA A 264 7.13 -12.29 -1.09
CA ALA A 264 6.99 -13.07 -2.32
C ALA A 264 8.27 -13.10 -3.19
N PHE A 265 9.36 -12.47 -2.73
CA PHE A 265 10.61 -12.46 -3.47
C PHE A 265 11.19 -13.87 -3.58
N ASN A 266 11.59 -14.24 -4.80
CA ASN A 266 12.26 -15.50 -5.10
C ASN A 266 13.53 -15.22 -5.90
N LYS A 267 14.67 -15.70 -5.39
CA LYS A 267 15.99 -15.48 -6.01
C LYS A 267 16.10 -16.09 -7.40
N ASP A 268 15.61 -17.30 -7.60
CA ASP A 268 15.76 -18.00 -8.88
C ASP A 268 14.97 -17.28 -9.98
N ILE A 269 13.77 -16.80 -9.66
CA ILE A 269 12.97 -15.99 -10.58
C ILE A 269 13.61 -14.63 -10.83
N PHE A 270 14.23 -14.02 -9.81
CA PHE A 270 15.01 -12.80 -10.02
C PHE A 270 16.12 -13.02 -11.07
N PHE A 271 16.85 -14.13 -10.98
CA PHE A 271 17.92 -14.49 -11.94
C PHE A 271 17.42 -15.07 -13.27
N GLU A 272 16.16 -15.45 -13.37
CA GLU A 272 15.50 -15.73 -14.66
C GLU A 272 15.12 -14.42 -15.36
N LEU A 273 14.60 -13.45 -14.60
CA LEU A 273 14.14 -12.16 -15.13
C LEU A 273 15.29 -11.20 -15.46
N MET A 274 16.40 -11.25 -14.70
CA MET A 274 17.63 -10.48 -14.89
C MET A 274 17.41 -9.01 -15.28
N PRO A 275 16.77 -8.19 -14.41
CA PRO A 275 16.54 -6.79 -14.70
C PRO A 275 17.85 -6.05 -15.01
N ASP A 276 17.88 -5.20 -16.04
CA ASP A 276 19.08 -4.42 -16.41
C ASP A 276 19.48 -3.44 -15.30
N LEU A 277 18.48 -2.83 -14.67
CA LEU A 277 18.60 -1.96 -13.51
C LEU A 277 17.77 -2.53 -12.37
N PHE A 278 18.36 -2.65 -11.19
CA PHE A 278 17.69 -3.11 -9.98
C PHE A 278 17.69 -2.04 -8.89
N ALA A 279 16.50 -1.85 -8.31
CA ALA A 279 16.23 -1.01 -7.14
C ALA A 279 16.79 0.42 -7.26
N PRO A 280 16.54 1.15 -8.35
CA PRO A 280 17.05 2.51 -8.46
C PRO A 280 16.38 3.42 -7.43
N GLN A 281 17.14 4.38 -6.95
CA GLN A 281 16.66 5.39 -6.02
C GLN A 281 17.22 6.76 -6.37
N PHE A 282 16.39 7.77 -6.18
CA PHE A 282 16.81 9.16 -6.24
C PHE A 282 17.61 9.52 -4.97
N SER A 283 18.83 10.04 -5.14
CA SER A 283 19.59 10.62 -4.02
C SER A 283 18.92 11.93 -3.61
N ALA A 284 18.04 11.87 -2.62
CA ALA A 284 17.20 12.98 -2.24
C ALA A 284 18.00 14.03 -1.46
N GLY A 285 18.54 15.02 -2.16
CA GLY A 285 19.06 16.26 -1.56
C GLY A 285 20.56 16.25 -1.23
N SER A 286 21.26 15.14 -1.40
CA SER A 286 22.72 15.14 -1.47
C SER A 286 23.14 15.00 -2.93
N GLU A 287 23.85 16.02 -3.43
CA GLU A 287 24.66 15.90 -4.67
C GLU A 287 25.86 14.95 -4.46
N GLN A 288 25.97 14.33 -3.28
CA GLN A 288 26.99 13.36 -2.95
C GLN A 288 26.56 11.97 -3.39
N ILE A 289 27.47 11.34 -4.13
CA ILE A 289 27.42 9.93 -4.48
C ILE A 289 27.80 9.12 -3.24
N PRO A 290 27.04 8.08 -2.84
CA PRO A 290 27.45 7.22 -1.74
C PRO A 290 28.83 6.61 -1.98
N GLU A 291 29.69 6.62 -0.97
CA GLU A 291 31.07 6.12 -1.08
C GLU A 291 31.15 4.59 -1.12
N GLN A 292 30.16 3.91 -0.52
CA GLN A 292 30.15 2.46 -0.33
C GLN A 292 28.86 1.83 -0.82
N ALA A 293 28.95 0.64 -1.41
CA ALA A 293 27.83 -0.13 -1.90
C ALA A 293 26.80 -0.46 -0.83
N ALA A 294 27.25 -0.69 0.41
CA ALA A 294 26.38 -0.96 1.56
C ALA A 294 25.39 0.18 1.86
N ASN A 295 25.67 1.40 1.39
CA ASN A 295 24.81 2.58 1.56
C ASN A 295 23.77 2.74 0.43
N ILE A 296 23.77 1.84 -0.55
CA ILE A 296 22.86 1.90 -1.69
C ILE A 296 21.63 1.07 -1.39
N PHE A 297 20.46 1.63 -1.73
CA PHE A 297 19.21 0.91 -1.67
C PHE A 297 19.27 -0.36 -2.51
N PRO A 298 18.79 -1.51 -2.02
CA PRO A 298 17.96 -1.68 -0.83
C PRO A 298 18.70 -2.15 0.43
N PHE A 299 19.99 -2.46 0.33
CA PHE A 299 20.69 -3.26 1.35
C PHE A 299 21.12 -2.47 2.58
N ASN A 300 21.01 -1.15 2.57
CA ASN A 300 21.17 -0.30 3.74
C ASN A 300 20.00 -0.40 4.76
N PHE A 301 18.94 -1.17 4.46
CA PHE A 301 17.78 -1.34 5.33
C PHE A 301 17.53 -2.80 5.69
N SER A 302 17.49 -3.11 6.99
CA SER A 302 17.24 -4.47 7.49
C SER A 302 15.90 -5.05 7.02
N PHE A 303 14.89 -4.19 6.83
CA PHE A 303 13.60 -4.56 6.23
C PHE A 303 13.79 -5.21 4.86
N TRP A 304 14.52 -4.54 3.95
CA TRP A 304 14.67 -5.03 2.59
C TRP A 304 15.66 -6.18 2.47
N GLN A 305 16.73 -6.20 3.27
CA GLN A 305 17.63 -7.35 3.32
C GLN A 305 16.87 -8.64 3.61
N LYS A 306 15.96 -8.61 4.60
CA LYS A 306 15.11 -9.76 4.93
C LYS A 306 14.12 -10.08 3.81
N SER A 307 13.41 -9.07 3.28
CA SER A 307 12.46 -9.27 2.18
C SER A 307 13.12 -9.83 0.91
N LEU A 308 14.41 -9.55 0.69
CA LEU A 308 15.20 -10.03 -0.44
C LEU A 308 16.04 -11.27 -0.12
N LEU A 309 15.82 -11.89 1.04
CA LEU A 309 16.51 -13.12 1.45
C LEU A 309 18.04 -12.96 1.39
N HIS A 310 18.56 -11.80 1.79
CA HIS A 310 19.98 -11.46 1.73
C HIS A 310 20.59 -11.62 0.32
N LEU A 311 19.91 -11.06 -0.69
CA LEU A 311 20.35 -11.09 -2.10
C LEU A 311 21.75 -10.52 -2.30
N ASP A 312 22.15 -9.52 -1.51
CA ASP A 312 23.49 -8.91 -1.50
C ASP A 312 24.61 -9.90 -1.17
N GLN A 313 24.28 -11.00 -0.48
CA GLN A 313 25.24 -12.06 -0.13
C GLN A 313 25.24 -13.21 -1.14
N ASP A 314 24.31 -13.22 -2.11
CA ASP A 314 24.24 -14.25 -3.15
C ASP A 314 25.32 -14.01 -4.20
N GLN A 315 26.17 -15.02 -4.43
CA GLN A 315 27.29 -14.94 -5.38
C GLN A 315 26.81 -14.67 -6.81
N ARG A 316 25.61 -15.12 -7.19
CA ARG A 316 25.04 -14.81 -8.51
C ARG A 316 24.76 -13.32 -8.65
N PHE A 317 24.29 -12.66 -7.58
CA PHE A 317 24.02 -11.23 -7.58
C PHE A 317 25.32 -10.42 -7.64
N VAL A 318 26.27 -10.73 -6.75
CA VAL A 318 27.60 -10.08 -6.72
C VAL A 318 28.36 -10.31 -8.03
N GLY A 319 28.17 -11.49 -8.64
CA GLY A 319 28.71 -11.84 -9.95
C GLY A 319 28.10 -11.03 -11.10
N ALA A 320 26.78 -10.84 -11.11
CA ALA A 320 26.05 -10.24 -12.23
C ALA A 320 25.82 -8.73 -12.13
N TYR A 321 25.77 -8.16 -10.93
CA TYR A 321 25.42 -6.76 -10.69
C TYR A 321 26.58 -5.96 -10.08
N VAL A 322 26.59 -4.67 -10.36
CA VAL A 322 27.53 -3.71 -9.78
C VAL A 322 26.77 -2.45 -9.35
N PRO A 323 27.08 -1.88 -8.17
CA PRO A 323 26.47 -0.65 -7.73
C PRO A 323 26.98 0.54 -8.56
N VAL A 324 26.05 1.38 -9.03
CA VAL A 324 26.37 2.55 -9.85
C VAL A 324 25.64 3.81 -9.37
N ALA A 325 26.28 4.96 -9.58
CA ALA A 325 25.65 6.26 -9.59
C ALA A 325 25.58 6.80 -11.02
N ILE A 326 24.37 7.12 -11.46
CA ILE A 326 24.07 7.76 -12.74
C ILE A 326 23.83 9.24 -12.45
N THR A 327 24.77 10.08 -12.85
CA THR A 327 24.70 11.53 -12.78
C THR A 327 24.15 12.06 -14.10
N LEU A 328 23.01 12.74 -14.05
CA LEU A 328 22.38 13.40 -15.20
C LEU A 328 22.65 14.90 -15.15
N PHE A 329 23.06 15.44 -16.29
CA PHE A 329 23.31 16.86 -16.48
C PHE A 329 22.09 17.49 -17.15
N VAL A 330 21.25 18.15 -16.35
CA VAL A 330 19.99 18.74 -16.83
C VAL A 330 20.17 20.25 -16.96
N GLN A 331 20.06 20.77 -18.19
CA GLN A 331 20.02 22.20 -18.42
C GLN A 331 18.58 22.71 -18.34
N ASP A 332 18.33 23.67 -17.47
CA ASP A 332 17.04 24.35 -17.39
C ASP A 332 16.82 25.16 -18.68
N ALA A 333 15.72 24.88 -19.39
CA ALA A 333 15.45 25.49 -20.69
C ALA A 333 15.30 27.02 -20.60
N THR A 334 14.77 27.51 -19.48
CA THR A 334 14.42 28.92 -19.24
C THR A 334 15.60 29.69 -18.66
N THR A 335 16.26 29.15 -17.62
CA THR A 335 17.33 29.85 -16.89
C THR A 335 18.72 29.55 -17.44
N LYS A 336 18.84 28.56 -18.33
CA LYS A 336 20.11 27.99 -18.82
C LYS A 336 21.03 27.43 -17.74
N LYS A 337 20.60 27.44 -16.46
CA LYS A 337 21.36 26.89 -15.35
C LYS A 337 21.42 25.38 -15.50
N GLN A 338 22.63 24.84 -15.39
CA GLN A 338 22.84 23.42 -15.32
C GLN A 338 22.58 22.94 -13.90
N SER A 339 21.84 21.85 -13.77
CA SER A 339 21.57 21.18 -12.51
C SER A 339 21.95 19.71 -12.62
N ILE A 340 22.38 19.14 -11.50
CA ILE A 340 22.79 17.75 -11.43
C ILE A 340 21.68 16.93 -10.76
N ARG A 341 21.42 15.73 -11.27
CA ARG A 341 20.54 14.75 -10.65
C ARG A 341 21.27 13.42 -10.54
N ILE A 342 21.15 12.75 -9.40
CA ILE A 342 21.85 11.50 -9.14
C ILE A 342 20.83 10.40 -8.88
N ILE A 343 20.95 9.32 -9.66
CA ILE A 343 20.25 8.07 -9.45
C ILE A 343 21.29 7.05 -8.98
N THR A 344 21.01 6.34 -7.90
CA THR A 344 21.80 5.16 -7.52
C THR A 344 21.02 3.92 -7.90
N ALA A 345 21.69 2.87 -8.35
CA ALA A 345 21.07 1.61 -8.73
C ALA A 345 22.09 0.47 -8.72
N TRP A 346 21.59 -0.76 -8.77
CA TRP A 346 22.40 -1.93 -9.12
C TRP A 346 22.23 -2.20 -10.60
N MET A 347 23.31 -2.08 -11.38
CA MET A 347 23.28 -2.28 -12.83
C MET A 347 23.91 -3.62 -13.19
N ARG A 348 23.32 -4.33 -14.13
CA ARG A 348 23.90 -5.57 -14.67
C ARG A 348 25.24 -5.27 -15.35
N LYS A 349 26.29 -6.03 -15.05
CA LYS A 349 27.66 -5.78 -15.55
C LYS A 349 27.74 -5.81 -17.08
N GLU A 350 27.03 -6.74 -17.72
CA GLU A 350 26.93 -6.83 -19.18
C GLU A 350 26.32 -5.58 -19.81
N VAL A 351 25.31 -5.00 -19.14
CA VAL A 351 24.67 -3.76 -19.59
C VAL A 351 25.64 -2.60 -19.43
N LEU A 352 26.31 -2.50 -18.29
CA LEU A 352 27.31 -1.47 -18.05
C LEU A 352 28.43 -1.50 -19.10
N ALA A 353 28.88 -2.69 -19.52
CA ALA A 353 29.93 -2.86 -20.52
C ALA A 353 29.56 -2.31 -21.91
N THR A 354 28.28 -2.13 -22.22
CA THR A 354 27.81 -1.59 -23.50
C THR A 354 27.54 -0.09 -23.47
N ILE A 355 27.67 0.56 -22.30
CA ILE A 355 27.32 1.97 -22.12
C ILE A 355 28.58 2.83 -22.00
N ARG A 356 28.58 3.97 -22.70
CA ARG A 356 29.61 5.01 -22.52
C ARG A 356 29.51 5.59 -21.12
N LEU A 357 30.57 5.44 -20.30
CA LEU A 357 30.55 5.89 -18.90
C LEU A 357 30.48 7.41 -18.73
N ARG A 358 30.78 8.19 -19.76
CA ARG A 358 30.74 9.66 -19.71
C ARG A 358 30.33 10.23 -21.06
N THR A 359 29.34 11.12 -21.03
CA THR A 359 28.87 11.92 -22.16
C THR A 359 28.67 13.37 -21.72
N SER A 360 28.20 14.23 -22.62
CA SER A 360 27.77 15.59 -22.28
C SER A 360 26.48 15.62 -21.45
N SER A 361 25.66 14.57 -21.52
CA SER A 361 24.34 14.50 -20.89
C SER A 361 24.32 13.69 -19.59
N TYR A 362 25.26 12.75 -19.42
CA TYR A 362 25.34 11.93 -18.23
C TYR A 362 26.75 11.42 -17.91
N ARG A 363 26.93 10.94 -16.68
CA ARG A 363 28.10 10.20 -16.21
C ARG A 363 27.66 9.01 -15.36
N ILE A 364 28.30 7.86 -15.55
CA ILE A 364 28.11 6.67 -14.71
C ILE A 364 29.39 6.46 -13.91
N GLN A 365 29.25 6.31 -12.60
CA GLN A 365 30.33 5.96 -11.69
C GLN A 365 30.02 4.64 -11.00
N VAL A 366 30.96 3.70 -11.05
CA VAL A 366 30.91 2.49 -10.23
C VAL A 366 31.26 2.86 -8.79
N ILE A 367 30.43 2.43 -7.84
CA ILE A 367 30.64 2.66 -6.41
C ILE A 367 31.46 1.48 -5.86
N ALA A 368 32.35 1.75 -4.90
CA ALA A 368 33.18 0.71 -4.31
C ALA A 368 32.30 -0.31 -3.56
N THR A 369 32.53 -1.60 -3.85
CA THR A 369 31.88 -2.74 -3.20
C THR A 369 32.40 -2.98 -1.80
#